data_AF-A0A539DRM2-F1
#
_entry.id   AF-A0A539DRM2-F1
#
_cell.length_a   1.000
_cell.length_b   1.000
_cell.length_c   1.000
_cell.angle_alpha   90.00
_cell.angle_beta   90.00
_cell.angle_gamma   90.00
#
_symmetry.space_group_name_H-M   'P 1'
#
loop_
_entity.id
_entity.type
_entity.pdbx_description
1 polymer ?
#
loop_
_entity_poly.entity_id
_entity_poly.type
_entity_poly.pdbx_seq_one_letter_code
_entity_poly.pdbx_strand_id
1 'polypeptide(L)'
;MKQRSDTPSERRRFCRANDEVYLEYLVLEETEVAKAINEFNSQSQHHFNPLNQLQAITAKSQQLLGSLREQSPQTADYLQTVEERLQLLAHAIAQDQVGVPIEPNESVNLSAGGLSFSSEIALESGRVVEFSIIIAPQIGPL
;
A
#
# COMPACT_ATOMS: atom_id res chain seq x y z
N MET A 1 -10.97 41.93 25.17
CA MET A 1 -11.12 40.46 25.25
C MET A 1 -11.31 39.93 23.84
N LYS A 2 -10.35 39.17 23.31
CA LYS A 2 -10.42 38.49 22.00
C LYS A 2 -11.19 37.19 22.19
N GLN A 3 -12.40 37.08 21.67
CA GLN A 3 -13.02 35.77 21.41
C GLN A 3 -12.52 35.31 20.03
N ARG A 4 -11.60 34.34 20.03
CA ARG A 4 -11.34 33.51 18.86
C ARG A 4 -12.55 32.60 18.70
N SER A 5 -13.33 32.83 17.65
CA SER A 5 -14.31 31.87 17.16
C SER A 5 -13.56 30.72 16.47
N ASP A 6 -13.27 29.64 17.19
CA ASP A 6 -12.89 28.37 16.57
C ASP A 6 -14.14 27.82 15.85
N THR A 7 -14.21 28.05 14.54
CA THR A 7 -15.21 27.43 13.68
C THR A 7 -14.88 25.95 13.48
N PRO A 8 -15.85 25.01 13.57
CA PRO A 8 -15.64 23.56 13.44
C PRO A 8 -15.43 23.09 11.98
N SER A 9 -14.88 23.94 11.12
CA SER A 9 -14.77 23.72 9.67
C SER A 9 -13.47 23.03 9.23
N GLU A 10 -12.52 22.82 10.14
CA GLU A 10 -11.13 22.52 9.74
C GLU A 10 -10.71 21.04 9.86
N ARG A 11 -11.62 20.14 10.28
CA ARG A 11 -11.25 18.77 10.73
C ARG A 11 -11.60 17.58 9.83
N ARG A 12 -12.19 17.73 8.64
CA ARG A 12 -12.50 16.57 7.77
C ARG A 12 -12.38 16.88 6.27
N ARG A 13 -11.16 17.12 5.79
CA ARG A 13 -10.86 16.88 4.37
C ARG A 13 -10.47 15.41 4.23
N PHE A 14 -11.46 14.52 4.16
CA PHE A 14 -11.20 13.18 3.65
C PHE A 14 -10.97 13.36 2.15
N CYS A 15 -9.70 13.32 1.73
CA CYS A 15 -9.38 13.28 0.31
C CYS A 15 -10.10 12.06 -0.29
N ARG A 16 -10.89 12.33 -1.34
CA ARG A 16 -11.54 11.31 -2.16
C ARG A 16 -10.87 11.32 -3.51
N ALA A 17 -10.44 10.16 -3.99
CA ALA A 17 -9.86 9.99 -5.31
C ALA A 17 -10.78 9.10 -6.14
N ASN A 18 -10.99 9.49 -7.39
CA ASN A 18 -11.46 8.56 -8.41
C ASN A 18 -10.22 7.93 -9.01
N ASP A 19 -10.16 6.60 -9.05
CA ASP A 19 -8.99 5.86 -9.50
C ASP A 19 -9.43 4.62 -10.29
N GLU A 20 -8.55 4.15 -11.16
CA GLU A 20 -8.69 2.89 -11.88
C GLU A 20 -7.78 1.88 -11.20
N VAL A 21 -8.38 0.87 -10.56
CA VAL A 21 -7.66 -0.10 -9.76
C VAL A 21 -7.94 -1.51 -10.25
N TYR A 22 -7.04 -2.43 -9.88
CA TYR A 22 -7.42 -3.82 -9.84
C TYR A 22 -8.05 -4.10 -8.48
N LEU A 23 -9.28 -4.59 -8.48
CA LEU A 23 -10.07 -4.93 -7.31
C LEU A 23 -10.59 -6.36 -7.43
N GLU A 24 -10.28 -7.16 -6.42
CA GLU A 24 -10.98 -8.40 -6.13
C GLU A 24 -11.64 -8.31 -4.76
N TYR A 25 -12.79 -8.94 -4.61
CA TYR A 25 -13.47 -9.01 -3.34
C TYR A 25 -14.05 -10.40 -3.08
N LEU A 26 -13.99 -10.83 -1.82
CA LEU A 26 -14.56 -12.08 -1.35
C LEU A 26 -15.54 -11.78 -0.22
N VAL A 27 -16.79 -12.22 -0.39
CA VAL A 27 -17.80 -12.14 0.68
C VAL A 27 -17.53 -13.27 1.67
N LEU A 28 -17.28 -12.92 2.92
CA LEU A 28 -16.99 -13.89 3.97
C LEU A 28 -18.27 -14.40 4.62
N GLU A 29 -18.31 -15.69 4.94
CA GLU A 29 -19.34 -16.23 5.82
C GLU A 29 -19.04 -15.87 7.28
N GLU A 30 -20.10 -15.73 8.09
CA GLU A 30 -20.00 -15.25 9.48
C GLU A 30 -19.03 -16.08 10.32
N THR A 31 -18.96 -17.39 10.07
CA THR A 31 -18.04 -18.32 10.74
C THR A 31 -16.57 -18.10 10.39
N GLU A 32 -16.29 -17.47 9.26
CA GLU A 32 -14.93 -17.26 8.73
C GLU A 32 -14.38 -15.87 9.09
N VAL A 33 -15.25 -14.90 9.37
CA VAL A 33 -14.90 -13.50 9.67
C VAL A 33 -13.84 -13.39 10.77
N ALA A 34 -14.05 -14.04 11.91
CA ALA A 34 -13.12 -13.93 13.05
C ALA A 34 -11.73 -14.49 12.70
N LYS A 35 -11.69 -15.55 11.88
CA LYS A 35 -10.43 -16.14 11.42
C LYS A 35 -9.74 -15.22 10.42
N ALA A 36 -10.46 -14.72 9.41
CA ALA A 36 -9.92 -13.81 8.40
C ALA A 36 -9.37 -12.51 9.02
N ILE A 37 -10.07 -11.92 9.99
CA ILE A 37 -9.58 -10.72 10.71
C ILE A 37 -8.29 -11.03 11.48
N ASN A 38 -8.22 -12.19 12.15
CA ASN A 38 -7.00 -12.59 12.86
C ASN A 38 -5.85 -12.82 11.89
N GLU A 39 -6.08 -13.50 10.77
CA GLU A 39 -5.09 -13.71 9.72
C GLU A 39 -4.59 -12.38 9.15
N PHE A 40 -5.49 -11.49 8.75
CA PHE A 40 -5.16 -10.16 8.24
C PHE A 40 -4.27 -9.35 9.21
N ASN A 41 -4.64 -9.32 10.50
CA ASN A 41 -3.86 -8.59 11.51
C ASN A 41 -2.48 -9.23 11.75
N SER A 42 -2.42 -10.57 11.70
CA SER A 42 -1.18 -11.34 11.90
C SER A 42 -0.25 -11.28 10.68
N GLN A 43 -0.82 -11.15 9.48
CA GLN A 43 -0.14 -11.10 8.18
C GLN A 43 0.18 -9.68 7.72
N SER A 44 0.12 -8.68 8.62
CA SER A 44 0.58 -7.32 8.34
C SER A 44 2.04 -7.24 7.82
N GLN A 45 2.81 -8.33 7.95
CA GLN A 45 4.15 -8.51 7.37
C GLN A 45 4.18 -9.29 6.04
N HIS A 46 3.09 -9.88 5.56
CA HIS A 46 3.07 -10.83 4.43
C HIS A 46 2.18 -10.40 3.26
N HIS A 47 1.20 -9.49 3.47
CA HIS A 47 0.34 -8.98 2.39
C HIS A 47 0.91 -7.74 1.67
N PHE A 48 2.00 -7.15 2.18
CA PHE A 48 2.70 -6.14 1.42
C PHE A 48 3.53 -6.82 0.33
N ASN A 49 3.34 -6.40 -0.93
CA ASN A 49 4.23 -6.73 -2.03
C ASN A 49 5.69 -6.68 -1.54
N PRO A 50 6.50 -7.75 -1.66
CA PRO A 50 7.88 -7.78 -1.18
C PRO A 50 8.73 -6.58 -1.64
N LEU A 51 8.43 -6.03 -2.82
CA LEU A 51 9.04 -4.78 -3.30
C LEU A 51 8.72 -3.58 -2.40
N ASN A 52 7.46 -3.43 -1.98
CA ASN A 52 7.05 -2.34 -1.09
C ASN A 52 7.72 -2.49 0.28
N GLN A 53 7.86 -3.72 0.78
CA GLN A 53 8.60 -3.97 2.02
C GLN A 53 10.08 -3.61 1.88
N LEU A 54 10.71 -4.01 0.77
CA LEU A 54 12.10 -3.69 0.47
C LEU A 54 12.31 -2.17 0.39
N GLN A 55 11.42 -1.45 -0.30
CA GLN A 55 11.46 0.02 -0.37
C GLN A 55 11.34 0.67 1.01
N ALA A 56 10.45 0.18 1.87
CA ALA A 56 10.31 0.67 3.24
C ALA A 56 11.56 0.40 4.09
N ILE A 57 12.22 -0.74 3.90
CA ILE A 57 13.50 -1.06 4.56
C ILE A 57 14.61 -0.14 4.05
N THR A 58 14.69 0.09 2.72
CA THR A 58 15.63 1.03 2.10
C THR A 58 15.44 2.46 2.60
N ALA A 59 14.21 2.92 2.76
CA ALA A 59 13.96 4.25 3.35
C ALA A 59 14.50 4.36 4.78
N LYS A 60 14.40 3.29 5.58
CA LYS A 60 14.94 3.24 6.95
C LYS A 60 16.47 3.14 6.98
N SER A 61 17.10 2.46 6.02
CA SER A 61 18.56 2.29 5.96
C SER A 61 19.30 3.57 5.59
N GLN A 62 18.67 4.49 4.83
CA GLN A 62 19.31 5.72 4.36
C GLN A 62 19.87 6.61 5.49
N GLN A 63 19.14 6.75 6.61
CA GLN A 63 19.64 7.54 7.74
C GLN A 63 20.88 6.90 8.38
N LEU A 64 20.91 5.56 8.49
CA LEU A 64 22.04 4.82 9.04
C LEU A 64 23.27 4.90 8.15
N LEU A 65 23.08 4.83 6.82
CA LEU A 65 24.16 4.98 5.84
C LEU A 65 24.80 6.37 5.91
N GLY A 66 24.00 7.42 6.13
CA GLY A 66 24.51 8.78 6.33
C GLY A 66 25.47 8.86 7.53
N SER A 67 25.02 8.40 8.71
CA SER A 67 25.86 8.39 9.92
C SER A 67 27.09 7.47 9.79
N LEU A 68 26.96 6.34 9.09
CA LEU A 68 28.09 5.43 8.87
C LEU A 68 29.13 6.04 7.93
N ARG A 69 28.70 6.79 6.92
CA ARG A 69 29.61 7.43 5.94
C ARG A 69 30.53 8.45 6.60
N GLU A 70 30.09 9.11 7.68
CA GLU A 70 30.93 10.00 8.49
C GLU A 70 32.04 9.23 9.26
N GLN A 71 31.78 7.99 9.65
CA GLN A 71 32.70 7.17 10.44
C GLN A 71 33.62 6.32 9.56
N SER A 72 33.07 5.73 8.51
CA SER A 72 33.77 4.84 7.57
C SER A 72 33.16 4.96 6.16
N PRO A 73 33.73 5.83 5.30
CA PRO A 73 33.26 6.01 3.93
C PRO A 73 33.26 4.70 3.12
N GLN A 74 34.33 3.90 3.23
CA GLN A 74 34.47 2.65 2.49
C GLN A 74 33.42 1.61 2.87
N THR A 75 33.06 1.52 4.16
CA THR A 75 32.01 0.60 4.61
C THR A 75 30.64 1.05 4.11
N ALA A 76 30.37 2.37 4.13
CA ALA A 76 29.14 2.93 3.61
C ALA A 76 29.00 2.68 2.10
N ASP A 77 30.06 2.87 1.32
CA ASP A 77 30.07 2.59 -0.13
C ASP A 77 29.83 1.11 -0.44
N TYR A 78 30.44 0.20 0.34
CA TYR A 78 30.21 -1.23 0.18
C TYR A 78 28.74 -1.60 0.47
N LEU A 79 28.16 -1.11 1.57
CA LEU A 79 26.76 -1.38 1.91
C LEU A 79 25.80 -0.79 0.89
N GLN A 80 26.10 0.38 0.34
CA GLN A 80 25.32 0.96 -0.75
C GLN A 80 25.36 0.09 -2.01
N THR A 81 26.53 -0.46 -2.35
CA THR A 81 26.66 -1.43 -3.45
C THR A 81 25.84 -2.71 -3.17
N VAL A 82 25.78 -3.18 -1.92
CA VAL A 82 24.93 -4.32 -1.53
C VAL A 82 23.45 -3.98 -1.70
N GLU A 83 23.02 -2.78 -1.30
CA GLU A 83 21.65 -2.31 -1.45
C GLU A 83 21.24 -2.22 -2.94
N GLU A 84 22.11 -1.71 -3.81
CA GLU A 84 21.90 -1.69 -5.26
C GLU A 84 21.74 -3.11 -5.85
N ARG A 85 22.54 -4.07 -5.38
CA ARG A 85 22.41 -5.48 -5.80
C ARG A 85 21.09 -6.10 -5.34
N LEU A 86 20.64 -5.79 -4.13
CA LEU A 86 19.33 -6.25 -3.63
C LEU A 86 18.18 -5.66 -4.45
N GLN A 87 18.25 -4.37 -4.77
CA GLN A 87 17.26 -3.72 -5.64
C GLN A 87 17.23 -4.36 -7.03
N LEU A 88 18.39 -4.63 -7.64
CA LEU A 88 18.46 -5.28 -8.95
C LEU A 88 17.83 -6.68 -8.94
N LEU A 89 18.13 -7.49 -7.91
CA LEU A 89 17.53 -8.80 -7.73
C LEU A 89 16.01 -8.71 -7.54
N ALA A 90 15.55 -7.75 -6.76
CA ALA A 90 14.12 -7.55 -6.53
C ALA A 90 13.39 -7.18 -7.83
N HIS A 91 13.96 -6.30 -8.66
CA HIS A 91 13.40 -5.98 -9.97
C HIS A 91 13.40 -7.19 -10.91
N ALA A 92 14.48 -7.96 -10.96
CA ALA A 92 14.56 -9.16 -11.81
C ALA A 92 13.50 -10.21 -11.39
N ILE A 93 13.33 -10.43 -10.09
CA ILE A 93 12.32 -11.33 -9.54
C ILE A 93 10.91 -10.82 -9.84
N ALA A 94 10.68 -9.51 -9.73
CA ALA A 94 9.39 -8.92 -10.04
C ALA A 94 9.05 -9.03 -11.53
N GLN A 95 10.04 -8.83 -12.41
CA GLN A 95 9.90 -9.01 -13.86
C GLN A 95 9.62 -10.47 -14.24
N ASP A 96 10.26 -11.43 -13.58
CA ASP A 96 10.03 -12.86 -13.79
C ASP A 96 8.65 -13.32 -13.28
N GLN A 97 8.13 -12.64 -12.24
CA GLN A 97 6.76 -12.80 -11.76
C GLN A 97 5.71 -12.06 -12.61
N VAL A 98 6.11 -11.32 -13.65
CA VAL A 98 5.16 -10.76 -14.62
C VAL A 98 4.62 -11.91 -15.48
N GLY A 99 3.69 -12.68 -14.90
CA GLY A 99 2.53 -13.16 -15.62
C GLY A 99 1.70 -11.98 -16.14
N VAL A 100 0.62 -12.28 -16.85
CA VAL A 100 -0.28 -11.30 -17.51
C VAL A 100 -0.39 -10.00 -16.68
N PRO A 101 -0.09 -8.82 -17.28
CA PRO A 101 -0.14 -7.56 -16.56
C PRO A 101 -1.48 -7.42 -15.84
N ILE A 102 -1.42 -7.05 -14.56
CA ILE A 102 -2.60 -6.76 -13.75
C ILE A 102 -3.13 -5.42 -14.24
N GLU A 103 -4.07 -5.47 -15.18
CA GLU A 103 -4.75 -4.29 -15.72
C GLU A 103 -5.89 -3.88 -14.77
N PRO A 104 -6.14 -2.57 -14.61
CA PRO A 104 -7.31 -2.11 -13.85
C PRO A 104 -8.59 -2.76 -14.37
N ASN A 105 -9.42 -3.27 -13.46
CA ASN A 105 -10.69 -3.90 -13.78
C ASN A 105 -11.89 -3.11 -13.22
N GLU A 106 -11.66 -2.13 -12.34
CA GLU A 106 -12.71 -1.41 -11.63
C GLU A 106 -12.39 0.09 -11.47
N SER A 107 -13.35 0.94 -11.84
CA SER A 107 -13.35 2.37 -11.51
C SER A 107 -13.91 2.57 -10.10
N VAL A 108 -13.10 3.14 -9.20
CA VAL A 108 -13.48 3.27 -7.79
C VAL A 108 -13.43 4.69 -7.28
N ASN A 109 -14.24 4.98 -6.25
CA ASN A 109 -14.07 6.16 -5.41
C ASN A 109 -13.51 5.73 -4.05
N LEU A 110 -12.25 6.10 -3.78
CA LEU A 110 -11.52 5.73 -2.57
C LEU A 110 -11.41 6.92 -1.62
N SER A 111 -11.54 6.63 -0.31
CA SER A 111 -11.21 7.55 0.76
C SER A 111 -10.59 6.81 1.94
N ALA A 112 -10.03 7.53 2.91
CA ALA A 112 -9.57 6.94 4.17
C ALA A 112 -10.69 6.24 4.97
N GLY A 113 -11.97 6.53 4.68
CA GLY A 113 -13.12 5.96 5.38
C GLY A 113 -13.82 4.82 4.62
N GLY A 114 -13.37 4.47 3.41
CA GLY A 114 -14.01 3.41 2.63
C GLY A 114 -13.85 3.58 1.12
N LEU A 115 -14.45 2.63 0.40
CA LEU A 115 -14.39 2.42 -1.04
C LEU A 115 -15.81 2.33 -1.60
N SER A 116 -16.05 2.97 -2.75
CA SER A 116 -17.23 2.71 -3.59
C SER A 116 -16.76 2.04 -4.88
N PHE A 117 -17.38 0.91 -5.22
CA PHE A 117 -17.07 0.10 -6.38
C PHE A 117 -18.36 -0.57 -6.91
N SER A 118 -18.30 -1.18 -8.08
CA SER A 118 -19.42 -1.93 -8.65
C SER A 118 -19.29 -3.40 -8.27
N SER A 119 -20.36 -4.01 -7.76
CA SER A 119 -20.38 -5.43 -7.42
C SER A 119 -21.32 -6.18 -8.37
N GLU A 120 -20.89 -7.35 -8.82
CA GLU A 120 -21.71 -8.25 -9.66
C GLU A 120 -22.94 -8.79 -8.94
N ILE A 121 -22.91 -8.80 -7.60
CA ILE A 121 -23.99 -9.31 -6.74
C ILE A 121 -24.45 -8.23 -5.75
N ALA A 122 -25.71 -8.33 -5.32
CA ALA A 122 -26.20 -7.45 -4.26
C ALA A 122 -25.55 -7.86 -2.92
N LEU A 123 -24.85 -6.92 -2.28
CA LEU A 123 -24.25 -7.11 -0.97
C LEU A 123 -25.15 -6.49 0.11
N GLU A 124 -25.58 -7.31 1.07
CA GLU A 124 -26.38 -6.83 2.20
C GLU A 124 -25.53 -6.01 3.18
N SER A 125 -26.14 -4.96 3.75
CA SER A 125 -25.48 -4.15 4.77
C SER A 125 -25.09 -4.99 5.98
N GLY A 126 -23.83 -4.89 6.39
CA GLY A 126 -23.29 -5.65 7.53
C GLY A 126 -22.57 -6.94 7.14
N ARG A 127 -22.62 -7.36 5.86
CA ARG A 127 -21.74 -8.43 5.37
C ARG A 127 -20.29 -7.96 5.40
N VAL A 128 -19.41 -8.86 5.85
CA VAL A 128 -17.97 -8.63 5.85
C VAL A 128 -17.40 -9.09 4.53
N VAL A 129 -16.60 -8.23 3.93
CA VAL A 129 -15.96 -8.47 2.63
C VAL A 129 -14.46 -8.27 2.79
N GLU A 130 -13.69 -9.22 2.30
CA GLU A 130 -12.26 -9.08 2.14
C GLU A 130 -11.98 -8.45 0.77
N PHE A 131 -11.07 -7.48 0.75
CA PHE A 131 -10.68 -6.78 -0.48
C PHE A 131 -9.19 -6.99 -0.77
N SER A 132 -8.88 -7.32 -2.02
CA SER A 132 -7.53 -7.26 -2.58
C SER A 132 -7.51 -6.13 -3.60
N ILE A 133 -6.69 -5.10 -3.34
CA ILE A 133 -6.63 -3.89 -4.16
C ILE A 133 -5.20 -3.65 -4.61
N ILE A 134 -5.00 -3.49 -5.91
CA ILE A 134 -3.74 -3.04 -6.49
C ILE A 134 -3.99 -1.70 -7.18
N ILE A 135 -3.33 -0.66 -6.66
CA ILE A 135 -3.35 0.68 -7.25
C ILE A 135 -2.11 0.78 -8.14
N ALA A 136 -2.33 0.80 -9.45
CA ALA A 136 -1.25 1.03 -10.39
C ALA A 136 -0.83 2.51 -10.33
N PRO A 137 0.48 2.82 -10.29
CA PRO A 137 0.92 4.21 -10.36
C PRO A 137 0.53 4.80 -11.71
N GLN A 138 -0.34 5.81 -11.69
CA GLN A 138 -0.65 6.59 -12.89
C GLN A 138 0.52 7.51 -13.18
N ILE A 139 1.28 7.23 -14.25
CA ILE A 139 2.23 8.21 -14.80
C ILE A 139 1.36 9.28 -15.47
N GLY A 140 1.20 10.42 -14.80
CA GLY A 140 0.55 11.59 -15.39
C GLY A 140 1.24 11.98 -16.70
N PRO A 141 0.51 12.55 -17.68
CA PRO A 141 1.08 12.91 -18.97
C PRO A 141 2.27 13.89 -18.79
N LEU A 142 3.37 13.60 -19.49
CA LEU A 142 4.56 14.45 -19.61
C LEU A 142 4.26 15.75 -20.37
#